data_AF-A0A3N5PUZ6-F1
#
_entry.id   AF-A0A3N5PUZ6-F1
#
_cell.length_a   1.000
_cell.length_b   1.000
_cell.length_c   1.000
_cell.angle_alpha   90.00
_cell.angle_beta   90.00
_cell.angle_gamma   90.00
#
_symmetry.space_group_name_H-M   'P 1'
#
loop_
_entity.id
_entity.type
_entity.pdbx_description
1 polymer ?
#
loop_
_entity_poly.entity_id
_entity_poly.type
_entity_poly.pdbx_seq_one_letter_code
_entity_poly.pdbx_strand_id
1 'polypeptide(L)'
;YRFLLKQDRSLEPILKQILRSGTSIGANITEAQNAPSTKDFINKLNISLKEARESEYWLNLFKASDIINEKSFKSLQQDCKELIKLLIAIIKTAKSNSK
;
A
#
# COMPACT_ATOMS: atom_id res chain seq x y z
N TYR A 1 14.13 2.75 10.70
CA TYR A 1 13.36 4.02 10.63
C TYR A 1 14.08 5.24 11.22
N ARG A 2 14.48 5.28 12.51
CA ARG A 2 15.20 6.45 13.09
C ARG A 2 16.54 6.81 12.43
N PHE A 3 17.20 5.85 11.78
CA PHE A 3 18.53 6.03 11.19
C PHE A 3 18.54 6.93 9.94
N LEU A 4 17.54 6.78 9.05
CA LEU A 4 17.42 7.59 7.82
C LEU A 4 16.97 9.03 8.11
N LEU A 5 16.08 9.22 9.10
CA LEU A 5 15.59 10.55 9.52
C LEU A 5 16.67 11.42 10.17
N LYS A 6 17.77 10.83 10.63
CA LYS A 6 18.90 11.55 11.24
C LYS A 6 19.88 12.10 10.19
N GLN A 7 19.81 11.64 8.95
CA GLN A 7 20.83 11.90 7.93
C GLN A 7 20.45 13.05 6.99
N ASP A 8 19.15 13.22 6.70
CA ASP A 8 18.65 14.40 5.99
C ASP A 8 17.17 14.67 6.34
N ARG A 9 16.91 15.80 7.03
CA ARG A 9 15.54 16.24 7.37
C ARG A 9 14.70 16.54 6.13
N SER A 10 15.32 16.79 4.97
CA SER A 10 14.61 17.09 3.72
C SER A 10 13.71 15.95 3.24
N LEU A 11 14.04 14.69 3.60
CA LEU A 11 13.31 13.49 3.17
C LEU A 11 12.12 13.16 4.08
N GLU A 12 11.99 13.81 5.24
CA GLU A 12 10.93 13.54 6.22
C GLU A 12 9.51 13.63 5.61
N PRO A 13 9.16 14.63 4.78
CA PRO A 13 7.83 14.70 4.18
C PRO A 13 7.52 13.49 3.29
N ILE A 14 8.49 13.02 2.51
CA ILE A 14 8.29 11.91 1.57
C ILE A 14 8.24 10.57 2.31
N LEU A 15 9.08 10.39 3.33
CA LEU A 15 9.03 9.23 4.23
C LEU A 15 7.69 9.12 4.97
N LYS A 16 7.07 10.25 5.33
CA LYS A 16 5.72 10.25 5.92
C LYS A 16 4.66 9.80 4.91
N GLN A 17 4.78 10.16 3.64
CA GLN A 17 3.81 9.76 2.61
C GLN A 17 3.80 8.24 2.38
N ILE A 18 4.97 7.61 2.24
CA ILE A 18 5.05 6.15 2.09
C ILE A 18 4.59 5.42 3.36
N LEU A 19 4.91 5.96 4.55
CA LEU A 19 4.47 5.37 5.81
C LEU A 19 2.95 5.42 5.94
N ARG A 20 2.34 6.55 5.56
CA ARG A 20 0.89 6.73 5.62
C ARG A 20 0.20 5.78 4.64
N SER A 21 0.57 5.83 3.36
CA SER A 21 -0.03 4.97 2.33
C SER A 21 0.13 3.49 2.67
N GLY A 22 1.34 3.05 3.05
CA GLY A 22 1.61 1.65 3.39
C GLY A 22 0.82 1.14 4.60
N THR A 23 0.70 1.95 5.66
CA THR A 23 -0.08 1.54 6.85
C THR A 23 -1.60 1.64 6.63
N SER A 24 -2.06 2.55 5.77
CA SER A 24 -3.47 2.70 5.41
C SER A 24 -4.03 1.51 4.64
N ILE A 25 -3.19 0.73 3.92
CA ILE A 25 -3.64 -0.51 3.23
C ILE A 25 -4.27 -1.46 4.24
N GLY A 26 -3.53 -1.80 5.30
CA GLY A 26 -3.96 -2.74 6.34
C GLY A 26 -5.13 -2.21 7.14
N ALA A 27 -5.11 -0.92 7.50
CA ALA A 27 -6.23 -0.28 8.21
C ALA A 27 -7.56 -0.43 7.45
N ASN A 28 -7.56 -0.14 6.14
CA ASN A 28 -8.76 -0.27 5.31
C ASN A 28 -9.19 -1.74 5.10
N ILE A 29 -8.25 -2.70 5.09
CA ILE A 29 -8.59 -4.14 5.05
C ILE A 29 -9.32 -4.54 6.34
N THR A 30 -8.82 -4.11 7.51
CA THR A 30 -9.46 -4.36 8.80
C THR A 30 -10.86 -3.75 8.88
N GLU A 31 -11.04 -2.54 8.35
CA GLU A 31 -12.37 -1.93 8.23
C GLU A 31 -13.28 -2.73 7.29
N ALA A 32 -12.75 -3.20 6.15
CA ALA A 32 -13.52 -4.01 5.23
C ALA A 32 -14.06 -5.28 5.91
N GLN A 33 -13.27 -5.95 6.75
CA GLN A 33 -13.70 -7.17 7.45
C GLN A 33 -14.93 -6.97 8.35
N ASN A 34 -15.18 -5.74 8.80
CA ASN A 34 -16.32 -5.39 9.64
C ASN A 34 -17.39 -4.59 8.86
N ALA A 35 -17.33 -4.59 7.54
CA ALA A 35 -18.23 -3.80 6.70
C ALA A 35 -19.68 -4.31 6.78
N PRO A 36 -20.68 -3.42 6.92
CA PRO A 36 -22.09 -3.79 7.07
C PRO A 36 -22.75 -4.30 5.78
N SER A 37 -22.06 -4.20 4.63
CA SER A 37 -22.58 -4.70 3.36
C SER A 37 -21.45 -5.09 2.41
N THR A 38 -21.73 -5.95 1.44
CA THR A 38 -20.78 -6.32 0.38
C THR A 38 -20.32 -5.10 -0.43
N LYS A 39 -21.20 -4.10 -0.62
CA LYS A 39 -20.85 -2.85 -1.29
C LYS A 39 -19.81 -2.06 -0.49
N ASP A 40 -19.98 -1.95 0.82
CA ASP A 40 -19.01 -1.26 1.68
C ASP A 40 -17.70 -2.05 1.82
N PHE A 41 -17.76 -3.37 1.93
CA PHE A 41 -16.60 -4.26 1.88
C PHE A 41 -15.76 -4.00 0.62
N ILE A 42 -16.40 -4.01 -0.56
CA ILE A 42 -15.73 -3.72 -1.83
C ILE A 42 -15.18 -2.29 -1.85
N ASN A 43 -15.92 -1.31 -1.34
CA ASN A 43 -15.46 0.08 -1.29
C ASN A 43 -14.17 0.23 -0.46
N LYS A 44 -14.14 -0.32 0.75
CA LYS A 44 -12.96 -0.31 1.63
C LYS A 44 -11.76 -1.02 1.00
N LEU A 45 -11.97 -2.18 0.36
CA LEU A 45 -10.89 -2.85 -0.38
C LEU A 45 -10.38 -2.05 -1.59
N ASN A 46 -11.23 -1.28 -2.27
CA ASN A 46 -10.77 -0.38 -3.34
C ASN A 46 -9.91 0.76 -2.77
N ILE A 47 -10.21 1.25 -1.57
CA ILE A 47 -9.35 2.23 -0.88
C ILE A 47 -8.00 1.57 -0.56
N SER A 48 -7.98 0.36 0.02
CA SER A 48 -6.72 -0.39 0.22
C SER A 48 -5.92 -0.56 -1.06
N LEU A 49 -6.58 -0.85 -2.19
CA LEU A 49 -5.93 -0.99 -3.49
C LEU A 49 -5.32 0.32 -3.98
N LYS A 50 -6.01 1.45 -3.78
CA LYS A 50 -5.48 2.80 -4.09
C LYS A 50 -4.21 3.07 -3.27
N GLU A 51 -4.26 2.84 -1.97
CA GLU A 51 -3.11 3.07 -1.06
C GLU A 51 -1.93 2.13 -1.38
N ALA A 52 -2.20 0.90 -1.84
CA ALA A 52 -1.18 -0.03 -2.29
C ALA A 52 -0.46 0.47 -3.55
N ARG A 53 -1.20 1.01 -4.53
CA ARG A 53 -0.60 1.63 -5.71
C ARG A 53 0.19 2.90 -5.40
N GLU A 54 -0.30 3.71 -4.46
CA GLU A 54 0.44 4.87 -3.98
C GLU A 54 1.75 4.45 -3.29
N SER A 55 1.71 3.39 -2.48
CA SER A 55 2.90 2.80 -1.87
C SER A 55 3.90 2.28 -2.92
N GLU A 56 3.43 1.62 -3.97
CA GLU A 56 4.27 1.16 -5.09
C GLU A 56 4.94 2.34 -5.80
N TYR A 57 4.20 3.43 -6.05
CA TYR A 57 4.75 4.65 -6.62
C TYR A 57 5.90 5.21 -5.76
N TRP A 58 5.70 5.32 -4.45
CA TRP A 58 6.74 5.83 -3.55
C TRP A 58 7.97 4.90 -3.49
N LEU A 59 7.78 3.58 -3.53
CA LEU A 59 8.91 2.63 -3.60
C LEU A 59 9.74 2.83 -4.87
N ASN A 60 9.09 3.03 -6.02
CA ASN A 60 9.78 3.32 -7.28
C ASN A 60 10.55 4.64 -7.23
N LEU A 61 9.94 5.69 -6.64
CA LEU A 61 10.61 6.98 -6.47
C LEU A 61 11.84 6.86 -5.55
N PHE A 62 11.70 6.15 -4.43
CA PHE A 62 12.82 5.92 -3.50
C PHE A 62 13.97 5.16 -4.15
N LYS A 63 13.65 4.22 -5.03
CA LYS A 63 14.66 3.52 -5.81
C LYS A 63 15.33 4.44 -6.83
N ALA A 64 14.55 5.26 -7.55
CA ALA A 64 15.08 6.20 -8.53
C ALA A 64 15.93 7.33 -7.92
N SER A 65 15.67 7.67 -6.65
CA SER A 65 16.45 8.65 -5.88
C SER A 65 17.58 8.03 -5.04
N ASP A 66 17.89 6.74 -5.24
CA ASP A 66 18.91 5.99 -4.49
C ASP A 66 18.77 6.06 -2.95
N ILE A 67 17.55 6.29 -2.46
CA ILE A 67 17.22 6.33 -1.02
C ILE A 67 17.24 4.92 -0.42
N ILE A 68 16.86 3.92 -1.21
CA ILE A 68 16.85 2.50 -0.82
C ILE A 68 17.70 1.67 -1.77
N ASN A 69 18.39 0.67 -1.22
CA ASN A 69 19.20 -0.25 -2.02
C ASN A 69 18.33 -1.20 -2.86
N GLU A 70 18.95 -1.78 -3.90
CA GLU A 70 18.30 -2.71 -4.84
C GLU A 70 17.63 -3.91 -4.15
N LYS A 71 18.28 -4.48 -3.13
CA LYS A 71 17.79 -5.66 -2.42
C LYS A 71 16.50 -5.35 -1.65
N SER A 72 16.50 -4.25 -0.90
CA SER A 72 15.35 -3.77 -0.15
C SER A 72 14.21 -3.38 -1.07
N PHE A 73 14.50 -2.68 -2.18
CA PHE A 73 13.50 -2.32 -3.18
C PHE A 73 12.83 -3.55 -3.78
N LYS A 74 13.61 -4.54 -4.25
CA LYS A 74 13.06 -5.77 -4.84
C LYS A 74 12.16 -6.52 -3.87
N SER A 75 12.58 -6.67 -2.61
CA SER A 75 11.78 -7.31 -1.58
C SER A 75 10.44 -6.58 -1.38
N LEU A 76 10.47 -5.28 -1.12
CA LEU A 76 9.26 -4.49 -0.84
C LEU A 76 8.35 -4.37 -2.05
N GLN A 77 8.91 -4.24 -3.25
CA GLN A 77 8.14 -4.14 -4.48
C GLN A 77 7.44 -5.47 -4.80
N GLN A 78 8.09 -6.60 -4.52
CA GLN A 78 7.48 -7.92 -4.69
C GLN A 78 6.26 -8.07 -3.79
N ASP A 79 6.40 -7.77 -2.49
CA ASP A 79 5.31 -7.85 -1.51
C ASP A 79 4.15 -6.91 -1.89
N CYS A 80 4.46 -5.69 -2.31
CA CYS A 80 3.46 -4.71 -2.74
C CYS A 80 2.67 -5.19 -3.97
N LYS A 81 3.36 -5.77 -4.97
CA LYS A 81 2.71 -6.33 -6.17
C LYS A 81 1.84 -7.54 -5.84
N GLU A 82 2.27 -8.38 -4.91
CA GLU A 82 1.48 -9.51 -4.43
C GLU A 82 0.20 -9.04 -3.73
N LEU A 83 0.31 -8.07 -2.81
CA LEU A 83 -0.83 -7.43 -2.15
C LEU A 83 -1.83 -6.84 -3.15
N ILE A 84 -1.35 -6.12 -4.17
CA ILE A 84 -2.19 -5.57 -5.24
C ILE A 84 -2.95 -6.68 -5.98
N LYS A 85 -2.28 -7.78 -6.34
CA LYS A 85 -2.90 -8.92 -7.02
C LYS A 85 -3.99 -9.56 -6.16
N LEU A 86 -3.70 -9.79 -4.87
CA LEU A 86 -4.64 -10.35 -3.91
C LEU A 86 -5.88 -9.46 -3.76
N LEU A 87 -5.69 -8.16 -3.56
CA LEU A 87 -6.79 -7.19 -3.45
C LEU A 87 -7.67 -7.20 -4.71
N ILE A 88 -7.07 -7.18 -5.90
CA ILE A 88 -7.80 -7.25 -7.17
C ILE A 88 -8.61 -8.55 -7.27
N ALA A 89 -8.02 -9.69 -6.92
CA ALA A 89 -8.69 -10.97 -6.96
C ALA A 89 -9.91 -11.00 -6.01
N ILE A 90 -9.73 -10.57 -4.76
CA ILE A 90 -10.80 -10.52 -3.76
C ILE A 90 -11.93 -9.59 -4.22
N ILE A 91 -11.60 -8.39 -4.72
CA ILE A 91 -12.59 -7.42 -5.23
C ILE A 91 -13.38 -8.01 -6.40
N LYS A 92 -12.71 -8.70 -7.33
CA LYS A 92 -13.38 -9.35 -8.47
C LYS A 92 -14.34 -10.44 -8.01
N THR A 93 -13.90 -11.32 -7.11
CA THR A 93 -14.74 -12.39 -6.56
C THR A 93 -15.94 -11.83 -5.80
N ALA A 94 -15.73 -10.82 -4.95
CA ALA A 94 -16.81 -10.18 -4.19
C ALA A 94 -17.86 -9.52 -5.10
N LYS A 95 -17.43 -8.86 -6.18
CA LYS A 95 -18.34 -8.27 -7.19
C LYS A 95 -19.14 -9.33 -7.96
N SER A 96 -18.54 -10.48 -8.24
CA SER A 96 -19.22 -11.58 -8.93
C SER A 96 -20.30 -12.21 -8.06
N ASN A 97 -20.06 -12.33 -6.76
CA ASN A 97 -21.02 -12.92 -5.81
C ASN A 97 -22.14 -11.95 -5.39
N SER A 98 -21.98 -10.65 -5.64
CA SER A 98 -23.00 -9.63 -5.35
C SER A 98 -23.92 -9.30 -6.53
N LYS A 99 -23.70 -9.92 -7.69
CA LYS A 99 -24.60 -9.88 -8.85
C LYS A 99 -25.62 -11.00 -8.73
#